data_AF-A0A258L990-F1
#
_entry.id   AF-A0A258L990-F1
#
_cell.length_a   1.000
_cell.length_b   1.000
_cell.length_c   1.000
_cell.angle_alpha   90.00
_cell.angle_beta   90.00
_cell.angle_gamma   90.00
#
_symmetry.space_group_name_H-M   'P 1'
#
loop_
_entity.id
_entity.type
_entity.pdbx_description
1 polymer ?
#
loop_
_entity_poly.entity_id
_entity_poly.type
_entity_poly.pdbx_seq_one_letter_code
_entity_poly.pdbx_strand_id
1 'polypeptide(L)'
;MLLKSCMLVFAFMLSSCAATGVREVTIDPKLPRYSELTQTPFFPQQEYHCGPAALATALHAVDIQVSPDTLAPEVYIPSRKGSLQVEMLAAARRHGALAVKIAPDLGAVLKEIAAGNVVVVMQNLGLSWAPSWHYAVVVGYDLDKELMWLRSGTFERFEMTLSTFQRTWARSKYWAFVASKPGNLPATANVENVISALVAFEKNAST
;
A
#
# COMPACT_ATOMS: atom_id res chain seq x y z
N MET A 1 -33.65 5.10 38.74
CA MET A 1 -33.05 6.10 37.81
C MET A 1 -31.65 5.72 37.31
N LEU A 2 -30.83 4.96 38.06
CA LEU A 2 -29.48 4.57 37.59
C LEU A 2 -29.44 3.61 36.38
N LEU A 3 -30.43 2.71 36.23
CA LEU A 3 -30.45 1.77 35.08
C LEU A 3 -30.69 2.46 33.72
N LYS A 4 -31.44 3.57 33.70
CA LYS A 4 -31.71 4.33 32.47
C LYS A 4 -30.49 5.15 32.01
N SER A 5 -29.67 5.61 32.95
CA SER A 5 -28.43 6.33 32.64
C SER A 5 -27.33 5.41 32.08
N CYS A 6 -27.24 4.16 32.53
CA CYS A 6 -26.28 3.19 31.94
C CYS A 6 -26.60 2.86 30.48
N MET A 7 -27.89 2.86 30.09
CA MET A 7 -28.30 2.53 28.73
C MET A 7 -28.01 3.64 27.71
N LEU A 8 -28.00 4.90 28.14
CA LEU A 8 -27.61 6.05 27.31
C LEU A 8 -26.08 6.15 27.10
N VAL A 9 -25.27 5.77 28.09
CA VAL A 9 -23.80 5.78 27.96
C VAL A 9 -23.31 4.67 27.01
N PHE A 10 -24.00 3.52 26.97
CA PHE A 10 -23.69 2.44 26.04
C PHE A 10 -24.02 2.80 24.57
N ALA A 11 -25.03 3.64 24.34
CA ALA A 11 -25.43 4.06 23.00
C ALA A 11 -24.45 5.04 22.34
N PHE A 12 -23.69 5.83 23.11
CA PHE A 12 -22.68 6.76 22.56
C PHE A 12 -21.33 6.11 22.24
N MET A 13 -21.05 4.92 22.77
CA MET A 13 -19.81 4.17 22.46
C MET A 13 -19.88 3.35 21.16
N LEU A 14 -21.02 3.34 20.48
CA LEU A 14 -21.21 2.72 19.16
C LEU A 14 -21.13 3.74 18.02
N SER A 15 -20.38 4.83 18.22
CA SER A 15 -19.90 5.70 17.14
C SER A 15 -18.93 4.87 16.29
N SER A 16 -19.49 4.02 15.43
CA SER A 16 -18.76 3.22 14.46
C SER A 16 -17.79 4.15 13.72
N CYS A 17 -16.49 3.87 13.82
CA CYS A 17 -15.51 4.40 12.91
C CYS A 17 -15.86 3.88 11.51
N ALA A 18 -16.81 4.52 10.83
CA ALA A 18 -16.97 4.39 9.40
C ALA A 18 -15.58 4.61 8.81
N ALA A 19 -15.10 3.64 8.04
CA ALA A 19 -13.82 3.75 7.37
C ALA A 19 -13.88 4.99 6.46
N THR A 20 -13.26 6.08 6.89
CA THR A 20 -13.32 7.38 6.21
C THR A 20 -12.78 7.21 4.79
N GLY A 21 -13.46 7.78 3.80
CA GLY A 21 -13.06 7.74 2.39
C GLY A 21 -13.63 6.57 1.57
N VAL A 22 -14.14 5.47 2.17
CA VAL A 22 -14.73 4.37 1.37
C VAL A 22 -15.96 4.81 0.60
N ARG A 23 -16.88 5.52 1.28
CA ARG A 23 -18.10 6.04 0.64
C ARG A 23 -17.79 7.05 -0.47
N GLU A 24 -16.74 7.84 -0.29
CA GLU A 24 -16.32 8.85 -1.26
C GLU A 24 -15.85 8.18 -2.57
N VAL A 25 -15.01 7.15 -2.48
CA VAL A 25 -14.54 6.45 -3.67
C VAL A 25 -15.60 5.58 -4.32
N THR A 26 -16.54 5.00 -3.55
CA THR A 26 -17.58 4.12 -4.14
C THR A 26 -18.61 4.88 -4.96
N ILE A 27 -18.77 6.19 -4.75
CA ILE A 27 -19.65 7.05 -5.56
C ILE A 27 -18.93 7.91 -6.58
N ASP A 28 -17.59 7.92 -6.60
CA ASP A 28 -16.84 8.78 -7.51
C ASP A 28 -17.07 8.31 -8.96
N PRO A 29 -17.75 9.11 -9.81
CA PRO A 29 -18.02 8.73 -11.19
C PRO A 29 -16.76 8.77 -12.06
N LYS A 30 -15.65 9.34 -11.58
CA LYS A 30 -14.38 9.42 -12.32
C LYS A 30 -13.56 8.14 -12.22
N LEU A 31 -13.87 7.26 -11.26
CA LEU A 31 -13.21 5.96 -11.13
C LEU A 31 -13.96 4.90 -11.93
N PRO A 32 -13.27 4.07 -12.72
CA PRO A 32 -13.85 2.83 -13.25
C PRO A 32 -14.44 2.01 -12.11
N ARG A 33 -15.58 1.32 -12.33
CA ARG A 33 -16.21 0.48 -11.29
C ARG A 33 -15.36 -0.71 -10.88
N TYR A 34 -14.55 -1.22 -11.81
CA TYR A 34 -13.64 -2.34 -11.63
C TYR A 34 -12.32 -2.06 -12.34
N SER A 35 -11.20 -2.40 -11.70
CA SER A 35 -9.88 -2.46 -12.33
C SER A 35 -9.04 -3.51 -11.62
N GLU A 36 -8.37 -4.38 -12.36
CA GLU A 36 -7.47 -5.39 -11.79
C GLU A 36 -6.28 -5.65 -12.72
N LEU A 37 -5.07 -5.47 -12.20
CA LEU A 37 -3.79 -5.66 -12.86
C LEU A 37 -3.36 -7.13 -12.72
N THR A 38 -4.12 -8.03 -13.36
CA THR A 38 -3.99 -9.49 -13.19
C THR A 38 -2.62 -10.04 -13.57
N GLN A 39 -1.91 -9.38 -14.49
CA GLN A 39 -0.56 -9.75 -14.94
C GLN A 39 0.56 -9.33 -13.97
N THR A 40 0.22 -8.67 -12.85
CA THR A 40 1.20 -8.28 -11.83
C THR A 40 1.88 -9.54 -11.27
N PRO A 41 3.21 -9.64 -11.36
CA PRO A 41 3.94 -10.80 -10.85
C PRO A 41 3.68 -11.06 -9.37
N PHE A 42 3.84 -12.31 -8.96
CA PHE A 42 3.65 -12.71 -7.58
C PHE A 42 4.84 -13.51 -7.07
N PHE A 43 5.38 -13.07 -5.95
CA PHE A 43 6.46 -13.75 -5.24
C PHE A 43 5.90 -14.25 -3.90
N PRO A 44 5.58 -15.54 -3.77
CA PRO A 44 5.03 -16.09 -2.54
C PRO A 44 6.01 -15.93 -1.38
N GLN A 45 5.50 -15.49 -0.25
CA GLN A 45 6.30 -15.08 0.91
C GLN A 45 6.29 -16.15 1.99
N GLN A 46 7.44 -16.39 2.62
CA GLN A 46 7.53 -17.02 3.94
C GLN A 46 7.80 -15.93 5.01
N GLU A 47 7.72 -16.30 6.29
CA GLU A 47 7.79 -15.36 7.43
C GLU A 47 8.97 -14.39 7.31
N TYR A 48 8.74 -13.09 7.57
CA TYR A 48 9.73 -12.00 7.54
C TYR A 48 10.20 -11.48 6.16
N HIS A 49 9.72 -12.04 5.05
CA HIS A 49 10.11 -11.62 3.68
C HIS A 49 9.06 -10.77 2.94
N CYS A 50 8.08 -10.19 3.66
CA CYS A 50 7.01 -9.43 3.02
C CYS A 50 7.46 -8.15 2.31
N GLY A 51 8.46 -7.45 2.86
CA GLY A 51 9.04 -6.26 2.24
C GLY A 51 9.75 -6.56 0.91
N PRO A 52 10.78 -7.43 0.88
CA PRO A 52 11.50 -7.76 -0.35
C PRO A 52 10.59 -8.28 -1.47
N ALA A 53 9.60 -9.12 -1.14
CA ALA A 53 8.67 -9.65 -2.13
C ALA A 53 7.70 -8.59 -2.67
N ALA A 54 7.17 -7.71 -1.81
CA ALA A 54 6.35 -6.60 -2.25
C ALA A 54 7.13 -5.62 -3.15
N LEU A 55 8.40 -5.36 -2.81
CA LEU A 55 9.27 -4.51 -3.61
C LEU A 55 9.61 -5.16 -4.96
N ALA A 56 9.97 -6.45 -4.99
CA ALA A 56 10.20 -7.18 -6.24
C ALA A 56 8.96 -7.15 -7.14
N THR A 57 7.78 -7.35 -6.57
CA THR A 57 6.49 -7.26 -7.28
C THR A 57 6.33 -5.90 -7.95
N ALA A 58 6.55 -4.81 -7.22
CA ALA A 58 6.39 -3.44 -7.73
C ALA A 58 7.45 -3.07 -8.78
N LEU A 59 8.70 -3.53 -8.62
CA LEU A 59 9.77 -3.29 -9.58
C LEU A 59 9.54 -4.07 -10.88
N HIS A 60 9.10 -5.32 -10.79
CA HIS A 60 8.75 -6.10 -11.97
C HIS A 60 7.55 -5.50 -12.73
N ALA A 61 6.58 -4.91 -12.03
CA ALA A 61 5.45 -4.22 -12.67
C ALA A 61 5.88 -3.02 -13.53
N VAL A 62 7.10 -2.53 -13.34
CA VAL A 62 7.74 -1.48 -14.17
C VAL A 62 8.97 -2.02 -14.91
N ASP A 63 8.95 -3.31 -15.27
CA ASP A 63 9.96 -4.04 -16.04
C ASP A 63 11.37 -4.09 -15.44
N ILE A 64 11.54 -3.81 -14.15
CA ILE A 64 12.82 -3.95 -13.44
C ILE A 64 12.88 -5.35 -12.82
N GLN A 65 13.68 -6.23 -13.41
CA GLN A 65 13.77 -7.64 -13.00
C GLN A 65 14.73 -7.79 -11.82
N VAL A 66 14.19 -8.15 -10.66
CA VAL A 66 14.95 -8.30 -9.40
C VAL A 66 14.25 -9.31 -8.49
N SER A 67 15.01 -10.19 -7.84
CA SER A 67 14.42 -11.22 -6.97
C SER A 67 14.24 -10.72 -5.53
N PRO A 68 13.25 -11.23 -4.78
CA PRO A 68 13.13 -10.97 -3.35
C PRO A 68 14.42 -11.29 -2.57
N ASP A 69 15.15 -12.34 -2.95
CA ASP A 69 16.40 -12.74 -2.29
C ASP A 69 17.51 -11.70 -2.47
N THR A 70 17.59 -11.08 -3.65
CA THR A 70 18.55 -9.99 -3.90
C THR A 70 18.19 -8.72 -3.14
N LEU A 71 16.90 -8.46 -2.90
CA LEU A 71 16.41 -7.30 -2.15
C LEU A 71 16.43 -7.51 -0.63
N ALA A 72 16.41 -8.76 -0.16
CA ALA A 72 16.41 -9.08 1.26
C ALA A 72 17.53 -8.36 2.04
N PRO A 73 18.83 -8.44 1.67
CA PRO A 73 19.88 -7.74 2.40
C PRO A 73 19.76 -6.21 2.35
N GLU A 74 19.02 -5.67 1.38
CA GLU A 74 18.85 -4.24 1.18
C GLU A 74 17.72 -3.61 2.00
N VAL A 75 16.66 -4.38 2.28
CA VAL A 75 15.46 -3.84 2.95
C VAL A 75 15.11 -4.53 4.25
N TYR A 76 15.62 -5.74 4.52
CA TYR A 76 15.31 -6.49 5.73
C TYR A 76 16.31 -6.18 6.85
N ILE A 77 15.78 -5.89 8.04
CA ILE A 77 16.58 -5.67 9.24
C ILE A 77 16.29 -6.78 10.26
N PRO A 78 17.22 -7.73 10.48
CA PRO A 78 17.00 -8.87 11.39
C PRO A 78 16.61 -8.45 12.82
N SER A 79 17.25 -7.41 13.35
CA SER A 79 16.97 -6.89 14.71
C SER A 79 15.59 -6.24 14.86
N ARG A 80 14.91 -5.97 13.74
CA ARG A 80 13.53 -5.45 13.67
C ARG A 80 12.55 -6.47 13.12
N LYS A 81 13.03 -7.66 12.71
CA LYS A 81 12.24 -8.72 12.07
C LYS A 81 11.31 -8.16 10.98
N GLY A 82 11.80 -7.24 10.15
CA GLY A 82 10.98 -6.61 9.12
C GLY A 82 11.74 -5.60 8.27
N SER A 83 11.03 -5.01 7.32
CA SER A 83 11.58 -4.01 6.38
C SER A 83 11.15 -2.59 6.72
N LEU A 84 12.11 -1.66 6.72
CA LEU A 84 11.81 -0.26 6.99
C LEU A 84 11.34 0.45 5.72
N GLN A 85 10.36 1.33 5.87
CA GLN A 85 9.79 2.13 4.78
C GLN A 85 10.84 2.96 4.04
N VAL A 86 11.82 3.51 4.78
CA VAL A 86 12.93 4.27 4.18
C VAL A 86 13.80 3.39 3.28
N GLU A 87 14.07 2.16 3.69
CA GLU A 87 14.86 1.20 2.93
C GLU A 87 14.10 0.69 1.70
N MET A 88 12.79 0.50 1.80
CA MET A 88 11.94 0.16 0.65
C MET A 88 12.07 1.20 -0.47
N LEU A 89 11.99 2.49 -0.12
CA LEU A 89 12.16 3.58 -1.07
C LEU A 89 13.61 3.68 -1.58
N ALA A 90 14.60 3.46 -0.71
CA ALA A 90 16.01 3.52 -1.08
C ALA A 90 16.42 2.40 -2.04
N ALA A 91 15.99 1.16 -1.76
CA ALA A 91 16.20 0.01 -2.63
C ALA A 91 15.54 0.21 -3.99
N ALA A 92 14.28 0.66 -4.05
CA ALA A 92 13.62 0.98 -5.32
C ALA A 92 14.48 1.93 -6.18
N ARG A 93 15.04 2.99 -5.58
CA ARG A 93 15.94 3.93 -6.26
C ARG A 93 17.26 3.29 -6.70
N ARG A 94 17.87 2.45 -5.86
CA ARG A 94 19.11 1.72 -6.23
C ARG A 94 18.91 0.83 -7.45
N HIS A 95 17.70 0.33 -7.65
CA HIS A 95 17.32 -0.49 -8.81
C HIS A 95 16.77 0.35 -9.99
N GLY A 96 16.94 1.67 -9.96
CA GLY A 96 16.59 2.55 -11.09
C GLY A 96 15.13 2.97 -11.15
N ALA A 97 14.32 2.70 -10.12
CA ALA A 97 12.94 3.18 -10.05
C ALA A 97 12.82 4.50 -9.29
N LEU A 98 11.99 5.41 -9.80
CA LEU A 98 11.48 6.54 -9.05
C LEU A 98 10.40 6.02 -8.07
N ALA A 99 10.69 6.10 -6.77
CA ALA A 99 9.76 5.69 -5.72
C ALA A 99 9.02 6.90 -5.15
N VAL A 100 7.74 7.04 -5.51
CA VAL A 100 6.92 8.21 -5.17
C VAL A 100 5.87 7.82 -4.14
N LYS A 101 5.93 8.45 -2.96
CA LYS A 101 4.84 8.33 -1.99
C LYS A 101 3.58 9.01 -2.53
N ILE A 102 2.45 8.33 -2.41
CA ILE A 102 1.15 8.86 -2.84
C ILE A 102 0.43 9.54 -1.67
N ALA A 103 -0.64 10.27 -1.98
CA ALA A 103 -1.47 10.92 -0.97
C ALA A 103 -2.10 9.88 -0.01
N PRO A 104 -2.30 10.23 1.28
CA PRO A 104 -2.78 9.30 2.31
C PRO A 104 -4.31 9.12 2.26
N ASP A 105 -4.85 8.83 1.07
CA ASP A 105 -6.27 8.61 0.84
C ASP A 105 -6.53 7.44 -0.11
N LEU A 106 -7.69 6.78 0.06
CA LEU A 106 -8.05 5.60 -0.72
C LEU A 106 -8.21 5.94 -2.21
N GLY A 107 -8.69 7.16 -2.51
CA GLY A 107 -8.88 7.61 -3.89
C GLY A 107 -7.58 7.65 -4.67
N ALA A 108 -6.47 8.05 -4.03
CA ALA A 108 -5.14 8.02 -4.64
C ALA A 108 -4.73 6.59 -5.02
N VAL A 109 -4.92 5.63 -4.12
CA VAL A 109 -4.65 4.21 -4.40
C VAL A 109 -5.46 3.73 -5.61
N LEU A 110 -6.76 3.98 -5.63
CA LEU A 110 -7.63 3.49 -6.70
C LEU A 110 -7.33 4.16 -8.05
N LYS A 111 -6.98 5.45 -8.05
CA LYS A 111 -6.57 6.17 -9.26
C LYS A 111 -5.30 5.61 -9.87
N GLU A 112 -4.31 5.23 -9.05
CA GLU A 112 -3.10 4.56 -9.54
C GLU A 112 -3.42 3.21 -10.18
N ILE A 113 -4.24 2.40 -9.52
CA ILE A 113 -4.67 1.09 -10.06
C ILE A 113 -5.45 1.26 -11.37
N ALA A 114 -6.35 2.24 -11.43
CA ALA A 114 -7.09 2.58 -12.66
C ALA A 114 -6.16 3.07 -13.80
N ALA A 115 -5.01 3.65 -13.45
CA ALA A 115 -3.99 4.11 -14.39
C ALA A 115 -2.95 3.03 -14.77
N GLY A 116 -3.06 1.81 -14.23
CA GLY A 116 -2.12 0.72 -14.52
C GLY A 116 -0.96 0.59 -13.54
N ASN A 117 -0.93 1.39 -12.47
CA ASN A 117 0.16 1.39 -11.50
C ASN A 117 -0.21 0.58 -10.26
N VAL A 118 0.59 -0.44 -9.95
CA VAL A 118 0.47 -1.17 -8.68
C VAL A 118 0.93 -0.30 -7.51
N VAL A 119 0.35 -0.49 -6.33
CA VAL A 119 0.65 0.33 -5.15
C VAL A 119 1.17 -0.54 -4.02
N VAL A 120 2.41 -0.26 -3.57
CA VAL A 120 2.96 -0.91 -2.37
C VAL A 120 2.39 -0.21 -1.15
N VAL A 121 1.87 -0.98 -0.20
CA VAL A 121 1.24 -0.47 1.02
C VAL A 121 1.80 -1.14 2.25
N MET A 122 1.78 -0.42 3.37
CA MET A 122 2.08 -0.97 4.69
C MET A 122 0.78 -1.12 5.47
N GLN A 123 0.44 -2.32 5.92
CA GLN A 123 -0.73 -2.56 6.77
C GLN A 123 -0.30 -3.01 8.16
N ASN A 124 -1.14 -2.73 9.15
CA ASN A 124 -1.11 -3.45 10.42
C ASN A 124 -2.35 -4.34 10.50
N LEU A 125 -2.15 -5.64 10.27
CA LEU A 125 -3.21 -6.67 10.31
C LEU A 125 -3.59 -7.07 11.75
N GLY A 126 -2.74 -6.75 12.72
CA GLY A 126 -2.96 -7.00 14.15
C GLY A 126 -3.83 -5.93 14.81
N LEU A 127 -3.71 -5.80 16.14
CA LEU A 127 -4.37 -4.73 16.91
C LEU A 127 -3.36 -3.63 17.25
N SER A 128 -3.85 -2.47 17.71
CA SER A 128 -2.96 -1.36 18.08
C SER A 128 -1.98 -1.72 19.21
N TRP A 129 -2.39 -2.58 20.14
CA TRP A 129 -1.59 -3.06 21.27
C TRP A 129 -0.78 -4.33 20.98
N ALA A 130 -1.04 -5.00 19.85
CA ALA A 130 -0.31 -6.17 19.36
C ALA A 130 -0.20 -6.09 17.83
N PRO A 131 0.73 -5.27 17.32
CA PRO A 131 0.80 -4.99 15.88
C PRO A 131 1.33 -6.21 15.10
N SER A 132 0.76 -6.42 13.91
CA SER A 132 1.28 -7.34 12.90
C SER A 132 1.49 -6.55 11.60
N TRP A 133 2.73 -6.10 11.43
CA TRP A 133 3.17 -5.24 10.34
C TRP A 133 3.38 -6.05 9.06
N HIS A 134 2.75 -5.63 7.97
CA HIS A 134 2.68 -6.41 6.73
C HIS A 134 2.75 -5.53 5.49
N TYR A 135 3.70 -5.80 4.60
CA TYR A 135 3.71 -5.21 3.26
C TYR A 135 2.87 -6.05 2.31
N ALA A 136 2.11 -5.36 1.47
CA ALA A 136 1.36 -5.96 0.37
C ALA A 136 1.40 -5.03 -0.84
N VAL A 137 0.98 -5.56 -1.99
CA VAL A 137 0.85 -4.77 -3.22
C VAL A 137 -0.61 -4.80 -3.64
N VAL A 138 -1.27 -3.64 -3.67
CA VAL A 138 -2.62 -3.50 -4.21
C VAL A 138 -2.54 -3.67 -5.72
N VAL A 139 -3.40 -4.52 -6.27
CA VAL A 139 -3.43 -4.85 -7.70
C VAL A 139 -4.82 -4.68 -8.33
N GLY A 140 -5.87 -4.47 -7.54
CA GLY A 140 -7.20 -4.30 -8.11
C GLY A 140 -8.29 -3.97 -7.11
N TYR A 141 -9.47 -3.60 -7.62
CA TYR A 141 -10.66 -3.29 -6.84
C TYR A 141 -11.95 -3.49 -7.63
N ASP A 142 -13.06 -3.61 -6.89
CA ASP A 142 -14.45 -3.61 -7.38
C ASP A 142 -15.29 -2.71 -6.47
N LEU A 143 -15.74 -1.58 -7.00
CA LEU A 143 -16.52 -0.58 -6.25
C LEU A 143 -17.99 -0.97 -6.07
N ASP A 144 -18.51 -1.85 -6.92
CA ASP A 144 -19.89 -2.33 -6.79
C ASP A 144 -20.01 -3.37 -5.67
N LYS A 145 -18.96 -4.16 -5.46
CA LYS A 145 -18.85 -5.14 -4.36
C LYS A 145 -18.11 -4.61 -3.13
N GLU A 146 -17.52 -3.41 -3.22
CA GLU A 146 -16.65 -2.81 -2.20
C GLU A 146 -15.45 -3.72 -1.81
N LEU A 147 -14.82 -4.33 -2.81
CA LEU A 147 -13.68 -5.26 -2.64
C LEU A 147 -12.38 -4.68 -3.21
N MET A 148 -11.26 -5.19 -2.70
CA MET A 148 -9.90 -4.91 -3.16
C MET A 148 -9.06 -6.19 -3.14
N TRP A 149 -8.13 -6.29 -4.09
CA TRP A 149 -7.21 -7.41 -4.24
C TRP A 149 -5.76 -6.99 -4.07
N LEU A 150 -5.00 -7.84 -3.40
CA LEU A 150 -3.58 -7.64 -3.12
C LEU A 150 -2.75 -8.88 -3.46
N ARG A 151 -1.49 -8.67 -3.89
CA ARG A 151 -0.42 -9.66 -3.71
C ARG A 151 0.01 -9.61 -2.24
N SER A 152 -0.22 -10.69 -1.48
CA SER A 152 -0.06 -10.66 -0.03
C SER A 152 0.28 -12.03 0.56
N GLY A 153 1.42 -12.14 1.24
CA GLY A 153 1.84 -13.38 1.87
C GLY A 153 2.02 -14.51 0.86
N THR A 154 1.37 -15.64 1.11
CA THR A 154 1.32 -16.80 0.19
C THR A 154 0.14 -16.74 -0.78
N PHE A 155 -0.69 -15.70 -0.73
CA PHE A 155 -1.85 -15.54 -1.59
C PHE A 155 -1.53 -14.61 -2.75
N GLU A 156 -1.55 -15.17 -3.96
CA GLU A 156 -1.44 -14.39 -5.20
C GLU A 156 -2.59 -13.38 -5.31
N ARG A 157 -3.81 -13.79 -4.97
CA ARG A 157 -4.98 -12.92 -4.98
C ARG A 157 -5.63 -12.92 -3.60
N PHE A 158 -5.16 -12.05 -2.73
CA PHE A 158 -5.76 -11.84 -1.42
C PHE A 158 -6.91 -10.84 -1.53
N GLU A 159 -8.13 -11.28 -1.24
CA GLU A 159 -9.34 -10.45 -1.28
C GLU A 159 -9.68 -9.89 0.09
N MET A 160 -10.03 -8.60 0.15
CA MET A 160 -10.60 -7.98 1.34
C MET A 160 -11.55 -6.84 0.99
N THR A 161 -12.42 -6.47 1.93
CA THR A 161 -13.30 -5.31 1.72
C THR A 161 -12.49 -4.01 1.77
N LEU A 162 -12.93 -2.99 1.01
CA LEU A 162 -12.35 -1.64 1.04
C LEU A 162 -12.32 -1.08 2.46
N SER A 163 -13.36 -1.35 3.25
CA SER A 163 -13.43 -0.90 4.64
C SER A 163 -12.39 -1.56 5.55
N THR A 164 -12.13 -2.87 5.37
CA THR A 164 -11.08 -3.56 6.14
C THR A 164 -9.71 -3.08 5.73
N PHE A 165 -9.44 -2.95 4.42
CA PHE A 165 -8.20 -2.37 3.91
C PHE A 165 -7.95 -0.99 4.52
N GLN A 166 -8.92 -0.08 4.45
CA GLN A 166 -8.80 1.29 4.95
C GLN A 166 -8.45 1.32 6.44
N ARG A 167 -9.08 0.45 7.26
CA ARG A 167 -8.80 0.38 8.71
C ARG A 167 -7.41 -0.17 9.01
N THR A 168 -6.95 -1.22 8.33
CA THR A 168 -5.63 -1.81 8.57
C THR A 168 -4.50 -0.92 8.03
N TRP A 169 -4.77 -0.18 6.96
CA TRP A 169 -3.86 0.78 6.34
C TRP A 169 -3.75 2.08 7.15
N ALA A 170 -4.84 2.58 7.72
CA ALA A 170 -4.82 3.77 8.60
C ALA A 170 -3.83 3.65 9.76
N ARG A 171 -3.61 2.43 10.28
CA ARG A 171 -2.69 2.14 11.38
C ARG A 171 -1.22 2.36 11.01
N SER A 172 -0.87 2.32 9.72
CA SER A 172 0.47 2.70 9.23
C SER A 172 0.58 4.17 8.85
N LYS A 173 -0.43 4.99 9.19
CA LYS A 173 -0.61 6.37 8.73
C LYS A 173 -0.73 6.46 7.19
N TYR A 174 -1.43 5.49 6.60
CA TYR A 174 -1.69 5.43 5.17
C TYR A 174 -0.41 5.42 4.33
N TRP A 175 0.64 4.73 4.81
CA TRP A 175 1.89 4.69 4.07
C TRP A 175 1.73 3.85 2.80
N ALA A 176 2.03 4.46 1.66
CA ALA A 176 2.00 3.82 0.35
C ALA A 176 2.95 4.53 -0.63
N PHE A 177 3.42 3.79 -1.62
CA PHE A 177 4.18 4.36 -2.73
C PHE A 177 3.97 3.60 -4.04
N VAL A 178 4.25 4.28 -5.14
CA VAL A 178 4.32 3.73 -6.49
C VAL A 178 5.78 3.74 -6.95
N ALA A 179 6.23 2.62 -7.49
CA ALA A 179 7.47 2.56 -8.26
C ALA A 179 7.17 2.93 -9.71
N SER A 180 8.00 3.76 -10.32
CA SER A 180 7.83 4.21 -11.70
C SER A 180 9.19 4.28 -12.41
N LYS A 181 9.22 4.08 -13.72
CA LYS A 181 10.42 4.37 -14.51
C LYS A 181 10.69 5.89 -14.51
N PRO A 182 11.95 6.34 -14.47
CA PRO A 182 12.28 7.74 -14.70
C PRO A 182 11.64 8.25 -16.00
N GLY A 183 11.06 9.46 -15.97
CA GLY A 183 10.31 10.02 -17.08
C GLY A 183 8.80 9.70 -17.09
N ASN A 184 8.35 8.71 -16.32
CA ASN A 184 6.94 8.40 -16.11
C ASN A 184 6.52 8.82 -14.70
N LEU A 185 5.56 9.74 -14.60
CA LEU A 185 5.02 10.17 -13.32
C LEU A 185 3.79 9.32 -12.94
N PRO A 186 3.62 8.96 -11.65
CA PRO A 186 2.40 8.33 -11.16
C PRO A 186 1.16 9.19 -11.45
N ALA A 187 0.00 8.56 -11.59
CA ALA A 187 -1.25 9.26 -11.94
C ALA A 187 -1.70 10.27 -10.87
N THR A 188 -1.26 10.06 -9.63
CA THR A 188 -1.58 10.89 -8.45
C THR A 188 -0.39 11.71 -7.98
N ALA A 189 0.63 11.85 -8.85
CA ALA A 189 1.82 12.65 -8.60
C ALA A 189 1.46 14.07 -8.11
N ASN A 190 1.86 14.38 -6.87
CA ASN A 190 1.91 15.74 -6.36
C ASN A 190 3.32 16.30 -6.58
N VAL A 191 3.42 17.56 -7.00
CA VAL A 191 4.69 18.28 -7.25
C VAL A 191 5.71 18.09 -6.11
N GLU A 192 5.30 18.23 -4.86
CA GLU A 192 6.20 18.10 -3.69
C GLU A 192 6.76 16.68 -3.55
N ASN A 193 5.90 15.67 -3.71
CA ASN A 193 6.30 14.26 -3.62
C ASN A 193 7.19 13.86 -4.79
N VAL A 194 6.90 14.36 -5.98
CA VAL A 194 7.71 14.13 -7.19
C VAL A 194 9.08 14.77 -7.05
N ILE A 195 9.16 16.05 -6.67
CA ILE A 195 10.44 16.74 -6.47
C ILE A 195 11.27 16.01 -5.41
N SER A 196 10.66 15.63 -4.29
CA SER A 196 11.36 14.87 -3.24
C SER A 196 11.90 13.53 -3.76
N ALA A 197 11.12 12.82 -4.56
CA ALA A 197 11.52 11.55 -5.15
C ALA A 197 12.64 11.72 -6.18
N LEU A 198 12.55 12.74 -7.05
CA LEU A 198 13.56 13.05 -8.07
C LEU A 198 14.89 13.46 -7.42
N VAL A 199 14.87 14.37 -6.44
CA VAL A 199 16.09 14.78 -5.72
C VAL A 199 16.74 13.57 -5.03
N ALA A 200 15.94 12.68 -4.44
CA ALA A 200 16.46 11.46 -3.83
C ALA A 200 17.02 10.46 -4.87
N PHE A 201 16.48 10.45 -6.08
CA PHE A 201 16.94 9.62 -7.19
C PHE A 201 18.28 10.12 -7.75
N GLU A 202 18.38 11.41 -8.06
CA GLU A 202 19.61 12.04 -8.58
C GLU A 202 20.82 11.87 -7.64
N LYS A 203 20.59 11.97 -6.33
CA LYS A 203 21.63 11.74 -5.31
C LYS A 203 22.20 10.33 -5.35
N ASN A 204 21.39 9.34 -5.71
CA ASN A 204 21.83 7.95 -5.84
C ASN A 204 22.46 7.66 -7.20
N ALA A 205 22.03 8.33 -8.26
CA ALA A 205 22.59 8.16 -9.61
C ALA A 205 24.01 8.77 -9.75
N SER A 206 24.39 9.68 -8.85
CA SER A 206 25.67 10.40 -8.86
C SER A 206 26.78 9.72 -8.05
N THR A 207 26.54 8.53 -7.50
CA THR A 207 27.47 7.71 -6.70
C THR A 207 27.65 6.35 -7.32
#